data_AF-A0A3D1PIN5-F1
#
_entry.id   AF-A0A3D1PIN5-F1
#
_cell.length_a   1.000
_cell.length_b   1.000
_cell.length_c   1.000
_cell.angle_alpha   90.00
_cell.angle_beta   90.00
_cell.angle_gamma   90.00
#
_symmetry.space_group_name_H-M   'P 1'
#
loop_
_entity.id
_entity.type
_entity.pdbx_description
1 polymer ?
#
loop_
_entity_poly.entity_id
_entity_poly.type
_entity_poly.pdbx_seq_one_letter_code
_entity_poly.pdbx_strand_id
1 'polypeptide(L)'
;MAWLHGNDPVQLLSKNVVLYDLAQIRGTSALLRRIPENLGGVYAWYRRFELEPSARHDPEAFVNSILDEICKAHCAPRETRLPPSHRIMLQSETSFSKGDALKELAADPSFRQLLFMLLENSLLFQQPLYIGKATNLHSRIQSHLREGGILRERLTAAGHNINRCKLLLIHTSHSISSLAPEDADEKEEFDNQGSEDCEFPEFASERLVEDILSRLFIPSFTLRYG
;
A
#
# COMPACT_ATOMS: atom_id res chain seq x y z
N MET A 1 -19.16 13.11 -4.47
CA MET A 1 -18.02 12.20 -4.23
C MET A 1 -17.84 11.38 -5.49
N ALA A 2 -16.75 11.60 -6.26
CA ALA A 2 -16.42 10.70 -7.35
C ALA A 2 -15.90 9.39 -6.72
N TRP A 3 -16.58 8.29 -6.96
CA TRP A 3 -16.12 6.97 -6.53
C TRP A 3 -14.78 6.65 -7.22
N LEU A 4 -13.91 5.83 -6.60
CA LEU A 4 -12.59 5.45 -7.12
C LEU A 4 -12.66 4.50 -8.36
N HIS A 5 -13.79 4.48 -9.05
CA HIS A 5 -14.14 3.59 -10.17
C HIS A 5 -13.48 3.94 -11.50
N GLY A 6 -12.40 4.74 -11.49
CA GLY A 6 -11.61 4.93 -12.70
C GLY A 6 -11.00 3.59 -13.13
N ASN A 7 -11.21 3.19 -14.38
CA ASN A 7 -10.47 2.07 -14.98
C ASN A 7 -9.09 2.52 -15.49
N ASP A 8 -8.62 3.66 -14.98
CA ASP A 8 -7.36 4.27 -15.38
C ASP A 8 -6.21 3.73 -14.52
N PRO A 9 -5.03 3.49 -15.12
CA PRO A 9 -3.85 3.06 -14.39
C PRO A 9 -3.35 4.12 -13.39
N VAL A 10 -3.74 5.39 -13.59
CA VAL A 10 -3.40 6.52 -12.72
C VAL A 10 -4.63 7.40 -12.53
N GLN A 11 -5.00 7.66 -11.29
CA GLN A 11 -6.15 8.49 -10.93
C GLN A 11 -5.70 9.66 -10.05
N LEU A 12 -6.06 10.88 -10.45
CA LEU A 12 -5.88 12.08 -9.61
C LEU A 12 -7.09 12.21 -8.69
N LEU A 13 -6.92 11.94 -7.40
CA LEU A 13 -8.01 12.00 -6.41
C LEU A 13 -8.23 13.41 -5.88
N SER A 14 -7.15 14.18 -5.77
CA SER A 14 -7.16 15.60 -5.46
C SER A 14 -5.86 16.25 -5.94
N LYS A 15 -5.71 17.56 -5.80
CA LYS A 15 -4.52 18.33 -6.25
C LYS A 15 -3.18 17.68 -5.87
N ASN A 16 -3.13 17.01 -4.71
CA ASN A 16 -1.93 16.44 -4.14
C ASN A 16 -1.97 14.92 -3.91
N VAL A 17 -3.02 14.25 -4.40
CA VAL A 17 -3.26 12.84 -4.11
C VAL A 17 -3.44 12.08 -5.42
N VAL A 18 -2.53 11.15 -5.67
CA VAL A 18 -2.50 10.34 -6.89
C VAL A 18 -2.55 8.87 -6.51
N LEU A 19 -3.43 8.10 -7.15
CA LEU A 19 -3.53 6.66 -6.99
C LEU A 19 -3.05 5.96 -8.26
N TYR A 20 -2.10 5.04 -8.11
CA TYR A 20 -1.60 4.19 -9.19
C TYR A 20 -2.14 2.77 -9.01
N ASP A 21 -2.74 2.20 -10.05
CA ASP A 21 -3.08 0.77 -10.11
C ASP A 21 -1.96 0.03 -10.85
N LEU A 22 -1.06 -0.60 -10.10
CA LEU A 22 0.13 -1.21 -10.69
C LEU A 22 -0.20 -2.42 -11.55
N ALA A 23 -1.31 -3.12 -11.29
CA ALA A 23 -1.71 -4.24 -12.12
C ALA A 23 -2.04 -3.81 -13.56
N GLN A 24 -2.35 -2.52 -13.77
CA GLN A 24 -2.62 -1.93 -15.08
C GLN A 24 -1.37 -1.28 -15.70
N ILE A 25 -0.27 -1.16 -14.96
CA ILE A 25 0.97 -0.53 -15.41
C ILE A 25 1.99 -1.62 -15.77
N ARG A 26 2.36 -1.70 -17.05
CA ARG A 26 3.32 -2.69 -17.54
C ARG A 26 4.75 -2.33 -17.14
N GLY A 27 5.20 -2.89 -16.02
CA GLY A 27 6.59 -2.89 -15.58
C GLY A 27 7.00 -1.70 -14.71
N THR A 28 8.00 -1.93 -13.86
CA THR A 28 8.53 -0.97 -12.88
C THR A 28 8.96 0.35 -13.54
N SER A 29 9.65 0.29 -14.67
CA SER A 29 10.14 1.50 -15.37
C SER A 29 9.00 2.39 -15.84
N ALA A 30 7.87 1.81 -16.27
CA ALA A 30 6.72 2.58 -16.73
C ALA A 30 6.01 3.27 -15.55
N LEU A 31 5.99 2.66 -14.37
CA LEU A 31 5.49 3.30 -13.16
C LEU A 31 6.40 4.44 -12.73
N LEU A 32 7.71 4.20 -12.62
CA LEU A 32 8.67 5.19 -12.13
C LEU A 32 8.72 6.44 -13.01
N ARG A 33 8.54 6.32 -14.34
CA ARG A 33 8.43 7.49 -15.24
C ARG A 33 7.20 8.38 -14.98
N ARG A 34 6.17 7.85 -14.31
CA ARG A 34 4.94 8.58 -13.97
C ARG A 34 4.97 9.16 -12.56
N ILE A 35 6.03 8.89 -11.80
CA ILE A 35 6.25 9.44 -10.47
C ILE A 35 7.34 10.52 -10.64
N PRO A 36 7.07 11.79 -10.31
CA PRO A 36 8.11 12.81 -10.37
C PRO A 36 9.24 12.53 -9.37
N GLU A 37 10.49 12.82 -9.75
CA GLU A 37 11.70 12.45 -9.00
C GLU A 37 11.87 13.26 -7.70
N ASN A 38 11.44 14.52 -7.70
CA ASN A 38 11.64 15.47 -6.60
C ASN A 38 10.35 15.77 -5.85
N LEU A 39 9.63 14.72 -5.43
CA LEU A 39 8.44 14.87 -4.59
C LEU A 39 8.73 14.52 -3.13
N GLY A 40 8.27 15.42 -2.24
CA GLY A 40 8.05 15.16 -0.82
C GLY A 40 6.65 14.58 -0.58
N GLY A 41 6.42 13.87 0.53
CA GLY A 41 5.06 13.48 0.93
C GLY A 41 4.89 12.16 1.70
N VAL A 42 3.89 11.36 1.37
CA VAL A 42 3.70 10.02 1.96
C VAL A 42 3.22 9.10 0.85
N TYR A 43 3.66 7.85 0.88
CA TYR A 43 3.11 6.82 0.02
C TYR A 43 2.60 5.64 0.82
N ALA A 44 1.52 5.03 0.33
CA ALA A 44 0.90 3.89 0.96
C ALA A 44 0.55 2.82 -0.08
N TRP A 45 0.85 1.56 0.26
CA TRP A 45 0.52 0.40 -0.56
C TRP A 45 -0.76 -0.24 -0.05
N TYR A 46 -1.63 -0.58 -0.98
CA TYR A 46 -2.94 -1.15 -0.70
C TYR A 46 -3.13 -2.45 -1.47
N ARG A 47 -3.88 -3.39 -0.89
CA ARG A 47 -4.29 -4.60 -1.58
C ARG A 47 -5.24 -4.23 -2.71
N ARG A 48 -5.12 -4.95 -3.82
CA ARG A 48 -6.07 -4.96 -4.92
C ARG A 48 -6.82 -6.28 -4.88
N PHE A 49 -8.15 -6.21 -4.97
CA PHE A 49 -8.97 -7.39 -5.17
C PHE A 49 -9.00 -7.74 -6.65
N GLU A 50 -8.68 -8.98 -6.95
CA GLU A 50 -8.57 -9.47 -8.32
C GLU A 50 -9.49 -10.67 -8.48
N LEU A 51 -10.71 -10.37 -8.89
CA LEU A 51 -11.70 -11.38 -9.22
C LEU A 51 -11.58 -11.74 -10.70
N GLU A 52 -12.03 -12.94 -11.04
CA GLU A 52 -12.07 -13.40 -12.43
C GLU A 52 -12.95 -12.46 -13.29
N PRO A 53 -12.55 -12.09 -14.51
CA PRO A 53 -13.35 -11.18 -15.34
C PRO A 53 -14.78 -11.68 -15.62
N SER A 54 -14.94 -13.00 -15.75
CA SER A 54 -16.22 -13.69 -15.95
C SER A 54 -17.17 -13.54 -14.75
N ALA A 55 -16.65 -13.38 -13.53
CA ALA A 55 -17.42 -13.27 -12.29
C ALA A 55 -18.41 -12.09 -12.28
N ARG A 56 -18.26 -11.09 -13.15
CA ARG A 56 -19.26 -10.02 -13.29
C ARG A 56 -20.59 -10.54 -13.86
N HIS A 57 -20.51 -11.56 -14.72
CA HIS A 57 -21.65 -12.05 -15.49
C HIS A 57 -22.06 -13.46 -15.11
N ASP A 58 -21.13 -14.24 -14.54
CA ASP A 58 -21.34 -15.63 -14.13
C ASP A 58 -21.42 -15.75 -12.59
N PRO A 59 -22.56 -16.18 -12.03
CA PRO A 59 -22.73 -16.46 -10.61
C PRO A 59 -21.73 -17.48 -10.05
N GLU A 60 -21.38 -18.53 -10.80
CA GLU A 60 -20.51 -19.59 -10.29
C GLU A 60 -19.07 -19.10 -10.18
N ALA A 61 -18.55 -18.49 -11.26
CA ALA A 61 -17.25 -17.81 -11.23
C ALA A 61 -17.17 -16.73 -10.13
N PHE A 62 -18.27 -16.02 -9.87
CA PHE A 62 -18.36 -15.05 -8.78
C PHE A 62 -18.20 -15.69 -7.41
N VAL A 63 -18.98 -16.72 -7.11
CA VAL A 63 -18.91 -17.42 -5.83
C VAL A 63 -17.51 -17.97 -5.60
N ASN A 64 -16.94 -18.64 -6.61
CA ASN A 64 -15.60 -19.21 -6.52
C ASN A 64 -14.55 -18.11 -6.27
N SER A 65 -14.59 -17.02 -7.03
CA SER A 65 -13.66 -15.89 -6.85
C SER A 65 -13.74 -15.26 -5.45
N ILE A 66 -14.96 -15.10 -4.91
CA ILE A 66 -15.16 -14.52 -3.58
C ILE A 66 -14.71 -15.48 -2.48
N LEU A 67 -15.05 -16.77 -2.58
CA LEU A 67 -14.62 -17.78 -1.62
C LEU A 67 -13.10 -17.93 -1.61
N ASP A 68 -12.47 -17.97 -2.78
CA ASP A 68 -11.01 -17.98 -2.88
C ASP A 68 -10.40 -16.77 -2.19
N GLU A 69 -10.99 -15.58 -2.34
CA GLU A 69 -10.49 -14.37 -1.71
C GLU A 69 -10.67 -14.37 -0.18
N ILE A 70 -11.79 -14.90 0.32
CA ILE A 70 -12.07 -15.03 1.76
C ILE A 70 -11.14 -16.06 2.39
N CYS A 71 -10.92 -17.19 1.72
CA CYS A 71 -10.13 -18.32 2.21
C CYS A 71 -8.61 -18.14 2.02
N LYS A 72 -8.15 -17.08 1.35
CA LYS A 72 -6.72 -16.75 1.27
C LYS A 72 -6.15 -16.49 2.65
N ALA A 73 -4.90 -16.90 2.87
CA ALA A 73 -4.17 -16.49 4.07
C ALA A 73 -3.99 -14.96 4.03
N HIS A 74 -4.58 -14.27 5.01
CA HIS A 74 -4.50 -12.82 5.14
C HIS A 74 -3.30 -12.39 5.98
N CYS A 75 -2.66 -13.31 6.70
CA CYS A 75 -1.44 -13.07 7.46
C CYS A 75 -0.49 -14.27 7.40
N ALA A 76 0.81 -14.00 7.42
CA ALA A 76 1.81 -15.04 7.58
C ALA A 76 1.67 -15.68 8.97
N PRO A 77 1.68 -17.03 9.09
CA PRO A 77 1.57 -17.69 10.38
C PRO A 77 2.77 -17.31 11.26
N ARG A 78 2.49 -17.04 12.54
CA ARG A 78 3.50 -16.70 13.54
C ARG A 78 3.41 -17.67 14.69
N GLU A 79 4.56 -18.10 15.15
CA GLU A 79 4.66 -19.02 16.26
C GLU A 79 5.55 -18.41 17.35
N THR A 80 5.10 -18.52 18.60
CA THR A 80 5.92 -18.18 19.76
C THR A 80 5.69 -19.18 20.89
N ARG A 81 6.62 -19.21 21.83
CA ARG A 81 6.53 -20.02 23.06
C ARG A 81 6.30 -19.10 24.24
N LEU A 82 5.19 -19.29 24.94
CA LEU A 82 4.98 -18.74 26.27
C LEU A 82 5.48 -19.76 27.31
N PRO A 83 6.47 -19.40 28.15
CA PRO A 83 6.90 -20.25 29.25
C PRO A 83 5.74 -20.62 30.20
N PRO A 84 5.77 -21.77 30.88
CA PRO A 84 6.80 -22.82 30.79
C PRO A 84 6.62 -23.81 29.62
N SER A 85 5.44 -23.89 28.99
CA SER A 85 5.15 -24.98 28.03
C SER A 85 4.16 -24.66 26.91
N HIS A 86 3.71 -23.41 26.74
CA HIS A 86 2.64 -23.08 25.81
C HIS A 86 3.21 -22.64 24.46
N ARG A 87 2.72 -23.24 23.36
CA ARG A 87 3.01 -22.83 21.99
C ARG A 87 1.80 -22.05 21.48
N ILE A 88 1.99 -20.78 21.14
CA ILE A 88 0.98 -19.97 20.47
C ILE A 88 1.29 -19.96 18.99
N MET A 89 0.30 -20.31 18.17
CA MET A 89 0.35 -20.14 16.72
C MET A 89 -0.79 -19.19 16.31
N LEU A 90 -0.43 -18.07 15.70
CA LEU A 90 -1.36 -17.15 15.06
C LEU A 90 -1.36 -17.46 13.57
N GLN A 91 -2.52 -17.75 13.00
CA GLN A 91 -2.70 -17.99 11.57
C GLN A 91 -4.04 -17.41 11.13
N SER A 92 -4.22 -17.26 9.81
CA SER A 92 -5.49 -16.79 9.27
C SER A 92 -6.59 -17.82 9.50
N GLU A 93 -7.77 -17.36 9.94
CA GLU A 93 -8.98 -18.14 9.83
C GLU A 93 -9.48 -18.05 8.38
N THR A 94 -9.63 -19.21 7.74
CA THR A 94 -10.01 -19.32 6.32
C THR A 94 -11.40 -19.97 6.17
N SER A 95 -12.21 -19.97 7.23
CA SER A 95 -13.53 -20.60 7.23
C SER A 95 -14.62 -19.60 6.85
N PHE A 96 -15.60 -20.03 6.04
CA PHE A 96 -16.76 -19.21 5.68
C PHE A 96 -18.05 -20.05 5.73
N SER A 97 -18.87 -19.80 6.74
CA SER A 97 -20.08 -20.60 7.03
C SER A 97 -21.31 -20.21 6.21
N LYS A 98 -21.27 -19.08 5.47
CA LYS A 98 -22.42 -18.54 4.73
C LYS A 98 -22.35 -18.80 3.22
N GLY A 99 -21.71 -19.89 2.81
CA GLY A 99 -21.50 -20.23 1.41
C GLY A 99 -22.80 -20.38 0.61
N ASP A 100 -23.85 -20.97 1.20
CA ASP A 100 -25.12 -21.19 0.50
C ASP A 100 -25.89 -19.87 0.29
N ALA A 101 -25.90 -18.98 1.29
CA ALA A 101 -26.47 -17.64 1.14
C ALA A 101 -25.72 -16.81 0.09
N LEU A 102 -24.39 -16.97 0.01
CA LEU A 102 -23.59 -16.34 -1.06
C LEU A 102 -24.00 -16.86 -2.43
N LYS A 103 -24.21 -18.18 -2.61
CA LYS A 103 -24.67 -18.77 -3.87
C LYS A 103 -26.05 -18.27 -4.27
N GLU A 104 -26.98 -18.18 -3.32
CA GLU A 104 -28.33 -17.67 -3.57
C GLU A 104 -28.30 -16.22 -4.03
N LEU A 105 -27.61 -15.34 -3.29
CA LEU A 105 -27.50 -13.92 -3.64
C LEU A 105 -26.65 -13.69 -4.89
N ALA A 106 -25.68 -14.56 -5.18
CA ALA A 106 -24.87 -14.47 -6.39
C ALA A 106 -25.69 -14.65 -7.66
N ALA A 107 -26.91 -15.19 -7.63
CA ALA A 107 -27.80 -15.23 -8.79
C ALA A 107 -28.25 -13.82 -9.20
N ASP A 108 -28.40 -12.89 -8.25
CA ASP A 108 -28.80 -11.51 -8.49
C ASP A 108 -27.64 -10.67 -9.09
N PRO A 109 -27.77 -10.14 -10.32
CA PRO A 109 -26.76 -9.27 -10.92
C PRO A 109 -26.52 -7.99 -10.12
N SER A 110 -27.53 -7.45 -9.45
CA SER A 110 -27.40 -6.22 -8.66
C SER A 110 -26.54 -6.45 -7.41
N PHE A 111 -26.73 -7.59 -6.73
CA PHE A 111 -25.84 -8.01 -5.64
C PHE A 111 -24.38 -8.15 -6.09
N ARG A 112 -24.14 -8.84 -7.22
CA ARG A 112 -22.76 -8.98 -7.77
C ARG A 112 -22.17 -7.59 -8.06
N GLN A 113 -22.91 -6.74 -8.75
CA GLN A 113 -22.47 -5.38 -9.09
C GLN A 113 -22.13 -4.55 -7.85
N LEU A 114 -22.95 -4.63 -6.80
CA LEU A 114 -22.69 -3.95 -5.53
C LEU A 114 -21.39 -4.45 -4.90
N LEU A 115 -21.16 -5.76 -4.84
CA LEU A 115 -19.93 -6.29 -4.26
C LEU A 115 -18.69 -5.91 -5.08
N PHE A 116 -18.75 -5.96 -6.41
CA PHE A 116 -17.68 -5.43 -7.27
C PHE A 116 -17.42 -3.95 -6.97
N MET A 117 -18.48 -3.17 -6.84
CA MET A 117 -18.38 -1.74 -6.54
C MET A 117 -17.62 -1.52 -5.21
N LEU A 118 -17.97 -2.26 -4.17
CA LEU A 118 -17.33 -2.17 -2.85
C LEU A 118 -15.86 -2.62 -2.89
N LEU A 119 -15.54 -3.70 -3.58
CA LEU A 119 -14.19 -4.24 -3.69
C LEU A 119 -13.25 -3.31 -4.49
N GLU A 120 -13.77 -2.68 -5.55
CA GLU A 120 -13.02 -1.68 -6.32
C GLU A 120 -12.65 -0.44 -5.48
N ASN A 121 -13.53 -0.05 -4.54
CA ASN A 121 -13.31 1.03 -3.57
C ASN A 121 -12.74 0.56 -2.22
N SER A 122 -12.18 -0.65 -2.19
CA SER A 122 -11.66 -1.23 -0.95
C SER A 122 -10.65 -0.35 -0.21
N LEU A 123 -9.97 0.57 -0.91
CA LEU A 123 -9.06 1.57 -0.34
C LEU A 123 -9.71 2.39 0.79
N LEU A 124 -11.04 2.59 0.77
CA LEU A 124 -11.77 3.30 1.82
C LEU A 124 -11.95 2.49 3.11
N PHE A 125 -11.89 1.16 3.02
CA PHE A 125 -12.23 0.25 4.11
C PHE A 125 -11.04 -0.55 4.63
N GLN A 126 -9.90 -0.48 3.94
CA GLN A 126 -8.72 -1.28 4.23
C GLN A 126 -7.62 -0.44 4.88
N GLN A 127 -6.88 -1.06 5.80
CA GLN A 127 -5.61 -0.51 6.25
C GLN A 127 -4.55 -0.68 5.15
N PRO A 128 -3.60 0.25 5.03
CA PRO A 128 -2.48 0.09 4.11
C PRO A 128 -1.60 -1.09 4.51
N LEU A 129 -1.11 -1.83 3.52
CA LEU A 129 -0.14 -2.92 3.68
C LEU A 129 1.23 -2.39 4.13
N TYR A 130 1.58 -1.18 3.68
CA TYR A 130 2.80 -0.48 4.01
C TYR A 130 2.60 1.02 3.83
N ILE A 131 3.14 1.82 4.74
CA ILE A 131 3.27 3.27 4.60
C ILE A 131 4.76 3.59 4.57
N GLY A 132 5.17 4.42 3.63
CA GLY A 132 6.56 4.84 3.45
C GLY A 132 6.74 6.35 3.40
N LYS A 133 8.01 6.75 3.57
CA LYS A 133 8.54 8.10 3.80
C LYS A 133 8.23 9.13 2.72
N ALA A 134 8.44 10.39 3.10
CA ALA A 134 8.36 11.59 2.29
C ALA A 134 9.57 11.91 1.43
N THR A 135 10.77 11.59 1.90
CA THR A 135 11.99 11.94 1.18
C THR A 135 12.31 10.94 0.09
N ASN A 136 12.76 11.45 -1.06
CA ASN A 136 13.23 10.64 -2.19
C ASN A 136 12.23 9.53 -2.55
N LEU A 137 10.93 9.89 -2.60
CA LEU A 137 9.81 8.98 -2.86
C LEU A 137 10.12 8.04 -4.03
N HIS A 138 10.61 8.63 -5.12
CA HIS A 138 10.97 7.92 -6.35
C HIS A 138 11.99 6.80 -6.10
N SER A 139 13.15 7.14 -5.52
CA SER A 139 14.22 6.19 -5.21
C SER A 139 13.76 5.07 -4.26
N ARG A 140 12.91 5.39 -3.27
CA ARG A 140 12.38 4.39 -2.33
C ARG A 140 11.40 3.45 -3.01
N ILE A 141 10.47 3.99 -3.79
CA ILE A 141 9.52 3.19 -4.57
C ILE A 141 10.26 2.29 -5.57
N GLN A 142 11.30 2.82 -6.23
CA GLN A 142 12.20 2.03 -7.07
C GLN A 142 12.86 0.89 -6.30
N SER A 143 13.40 1.15 -5.11
CA SER A 143 14.01 0.15 -4.24
C SER A 143 13.02 -0.96 -3.86
N HIS A 144 11.79 -0.60 -3.48
CA HIS A 144 10.74 -1.56 -3.16
C HIS A 144 10.33 -2.43 -4.36
N LEU A 145 10.34 -1.85 -5.56
CA LEU A 145 9.98 -2.53 -6.79
C LEU A 145 11.12 -3.32 -7.42
N ARG A 146 12.36 -3.19 -6.93
CA ARG A 146 13.48 -4.01 -7.39
C ARG A 146 13.27 -5.48 -6.99
N GLU A 147 13.79 -6.39 -7.81
CA GLU A 147 13.92 -7.79 -7.41
C GLU A 147 14.82 -7.90 -6.17
N GLY A 148 14.43 -8.73 -5.20
CA GLY A 148 15.10 -8.83 -3.90
C GLY A 148 14.87 -7.62 -2.98
N GLY A 149 13.97 -6.70 -3.32
CA GLY A 149 13.61 -5.59 -2.44
C GLY A 149 12.94 -6.10 -1.16
N ILE A 150 13.39 -5.60 0.00
CA ILE A 150 12.90 -6.05 1.33
C ILE A 150 11.37 -5.99 1.43
N LEU A 151 10.74 -4.92 0.94
CA LEU A 151 9.28 -4.80 0.99
C LEU A 151 8.60 -5.81 0.07
N ARG A 152 9.14 -6.03 -1.14
CA ARG A 152 8.63 -7.04 -2.09
C ARG A 152 8.66 -8.42 -1.46
N GLU A 153 9.75 -8.80 -0.82
CA GLU A 153 9.89 -10.10 -0.15
C GLU A 153 8.91 -10.24 1.02
N ARG A 154 8.80 -9.21 1.87
CA ARG A 154 7.84 -9.20 2.98
C ARG A 154 6.39 -9.33 2.52
N LEU A 155 6.00 -8.60 1.48
CA LEU A 155 4.67 -8.69 0.89
C LEU A 155 4.45 -10.07 0.26
N THR A 156 5.45 -10.60 -0.44
CA THR A 156 5.37 -11.95 -1.05
C THR A 156 5.21 -13.03 0.02
N ALA A 157 5.94 -12.96 1.13
CA ALA A 157 5.78 -13.86 2.27
C ALA A 157 4.39 -13.76 2.93
N ALA A 158 3.73 -12.61 2.78
CA ALA A 158 2.34 -12.39 3.22
C ALA A 158 1.30 -12.69 2.12
N GLY A 159 1.70 -13.28 0.98
CA GLY A 159 0.78 -13.64 -0.11
C GLY A 159 0.39 -12.48 -1.03
N HIS A 160 1.09 -11.34 -0.98
CA HIS A 160 0.83 -10.17 -1.80
C HIS A 160 1.90 -9.95 -2.87
N ASN A 161 1.46 -9.74 -4.11
CA ASN A 161 2.35 -9.33 -5.20
C ASN A 161 2.36 -7.79 -5.31
N ILE A 162 3.50 -7.17 -4.98
CA ILE A 162 3.65 -5.71 -5.00
C ILE A 162 3.29 -5.08 -6.36
N ASN A 163 3.54 -5.78 -7.48
CA ASN A 163 3.24 -5.28 -8.83
C ASN A 163 1.74 -5.34 -9.15
N ARG A 164 0.93 -5.93 -8.28
CA ARG A 164 -0.52 -6.02 -8.41
C ARG A 164 -1.25 -5.19 -7.35
N CYS A 165 -0.51 -4.47 -6.50
CA CYS A 165 -1.06 -3.58 -5.49
C CYS A 165 -1.50 -2.23 -6.08
N LYS A 166 -2.23 -1.47 -5.28
CA LYS A 166 -2.45 -0.03 -5.53
C LYS A 166 -1.44 0.78 -4.72
N LEU A 167 -0.91 1.86 -5.30
CA LEU A 167 0.01 2.79 -4.66
C LEU A 167 -0.64 4.16 -4.58
N LEU A 168 -0.91 4.63 -3.37
CA LEU A 168 -1.38 5.99 -3.11
C LEU A 168 -0.18 6.88 -2.82
N LEU A 169 -0.05 7.99 -3.55
CA LEU A 169 0.90 9.06 -3.26
C LEU A 169 0.12 10.28 -2.77
N ILE A 170 0.52 10.82 -1.62
CA ILE A 170 0.06 12.09 -1.08
C ILE A 170 1.27 13.00 -1.05
N HIS A 171 1.43 13.86 -2.04
CA HIS A 171 2.61 14.71 -2.14
C HIS A 171 2.42 16.06 -1.46
N THR A 172 3.42 16.51 -0.73
CA THR A 172 3.47 17.84 -0.15
C THR A 172 4.20 18.76 -1.11
N SER A 173 3.64 19.94 -1.38
CA SER A 173 4.33 21.00 -2.10
C SER A 173 5.36 21.63 -1.17
N HIS A 174 6.47 20.94 -0.91
CA HIS A 174 7.64 21.62 -0.37
C HIS A 174 8.22 22.47 -1.49
N SER A 175 7.95 23.78 -1.47
CA SER A 175 8.83 24.73 -2.13
C SER A 175 10.18 24.61 -1.43
N ILE A 176 11.16 24.00 -2.09
CA ILE A 176 12.56 23.93 -1.62
C ILE A 176 13.24 25.31 -1.79
N SER A 177 12.55 26.40 -1.45
CA SER A 177 13.09 27.75 -1.58
C SER A 177 12.24 28.73 -0.77
N SER A 178 12.57 28.93 0.51
CA SER A 178 12.37 30.20 1.25
C SER A 178 12.69 30.09 2.76
N LEU A 179 13.67 29.29 3.16
CA LEU A 179 14.20 29.33 4.54
C LEU A 179 15.74 29.31 4.56
N ALA A 180 16.37 29.94 3.57
CA ALA A 180 17.72 30.45 3.81
C ALA A 180 17.55 31.72 4.66
N PRO A 181 18.18 31.82 5.85
CA PRO A 181 18.42 33.12 6.44
C PRO A 181 19.34 33.86 5.48
N GLU A 182 18.84 34.91 4.84
CA GLU A 182 19.72 35.97 4.35
C GLU A 182 20.43 36.52 5.58
N ASP A 183 21.74 36.26 5.66
CA ASP A 183 22.79 37.05 6.33
C ASP A 183 23.83 36.14 7.00
N ALA A 184 24.91 35.84 6.26
CA ALA A 184 26.27 35.83 6.76
C ALA A 184 27.24 35.70 5.57
N ASP A 185 27.84 36.82 5.22
CA ASP A 185 29.02 36.90 4.38
C ASP A 185 30.20 36.06 4.93
N GLU A 186 31.11 35.76 4.00
CA GLU A 186 32.53 35.42 4.18
C GLU A 186 32.95 33.94 4.16
N LYS A 187 33.46 33.55 2.97
CA LYS A 187 34.63 32.71 2.66
C LYS A 187 35.19 31.78 3.75
N GLU A 188 35.36 30.50 3.40
CA GLU A 188 36.67 29.84 3.39
C GLU A 188 36.62 28.48 2.67
N GLU A 189 37.63 28.23 1.81
CA GLU A 189 37.93 26.92 1.21
C GLU A 189 38.46 25.97 2.30
N PHE A 190 37.98 24.73 2.37
CA PHE A 190 38.79 23.61 2.89
C PHE A 190 38.36 22.26 2.31
N ASP A 191 39.39 21.51 1.91
CA ASP A 191 39.37 20.17 1.33
C ASP A 191 38.79 19.08 2.25
N ASN A 192 38.03 18.18 1.61
CA ASN A 192 38.14 16.71 1.69
C ASN A 192 38.42 16.05 3.06
N GLN A 193 37.37 15.54 3.73
CA GLN A 193 37.41 14.26 4.46
C GLN A 193 36.02 13.81 4.90
N GLY A 194 35.78 12.49 4.85
CA GLY A 194 34.50 11.89 5.17
C GLY A 194 34.07 12.15 6.61
N SER A 195 32.80 12.51 6.77
CA SER A 195 32.09 12.44 8.03
C SER A 195 30.67 11.97 7.74
N GLU A 196 30.38 10.79 8.27
CA GLU A 196 29.06 10.31 8.59
C GLU A 196 28.27 11.41 9.34
N ASP A 197 26.96 11.44 9.14
CA ASP A 197 25.99 12.25 9.90
C ASP A 197 25.92 13.76 9.62
N CYS A 198 25.57 14.15 8.39
CA CYS A 198 24.87 15.42 8.16
C CYS A 198 23.37 15.14 7.93
N GLU A 199 22.63 14.94 9.02
CA GLU A 199 21.16 14.90 9.00
C GLU A 199 20.62 16.31 8.75
N PHE A 200 20.13 16.56 7.53
CA PHE A 200 19.46 17.81 7.19
C PHE A 200 18.20 18.03 8.06
N PRO A 201 18.05 19.18 8.74
CA PRO A 201 16.90 19.49 9.61
C PRO A 201 15.56 19.60 8.86
N GLU A 202 15.57 19.71 7.52
CA GLU A 202 14.37 19.75 6.67
C GLU A 202 13.50 18.49 6.77
N PHE A 203 14.06 17.35 7.20
CA PHE A 203 13.36 16.06 7.21
C PHE A 203 12.85 15.63 8.58
N ALA A 204 13.02 16.46 9.62
CA ALA A 204 12.56 16.14 10.98
C ALA A 204 11.02 16.02 11.06
N SER A 205 10.30 16.90 10.37
CA SER A 205 8.83 16.91 10.34
C SER A 205 8.28 15.65 9.64
N GLU A 206 8.89 15.26 8.52
CA GLU A 206 8.51 14.11 7.73
C GLU A 206 8.77 12.78 8.46
N ARG A 207 9.88 12.68 9.20
CA ARG A 207 10.18 11.53 10.07
C ARG A 207 9.16 11.39 11.20
N LEU A 208 8.71 12.50 11.79
CA LEU A 208 7.66 12.47 12.82
C LEU A 208 6.31 12.03 12.24
N VAL A 209 5.93 12.53 11.06
CA VAL A 209 4.71 12.10 10.36
C VAL A 209 4.75 10.60 10.07
N GLU A 210 5.89 10.07 9.62
CA GLU A 210 6.09 8.62 9.41
C GLU A 210 5.87 7.83 10.69
N ASP A 211 6.51 8.21 11.80
CA ASP A 211 6.41 7.47 13.06
C ASP A 211 4.97 7.49 13.59
N ILE A 212 4.30 8.64 13.50
CA ILE A 212 2.88 8.78 13.85
C ILE A 212 2.02 7.85 12.98
N LEU A 213 2.14 7.94 11.64
CA LEU A 213 1.31 7.15 10.73
C LEU A 213 1.61 5.65 10.86
N SER A 214 2.86 5.25 11.04
CA SER A 214 3.24 3.84 11.19
C SER A 214 2.73 3.23 12.50
N ARG A 215 2.60 4.05 13.56
CA ARG A 215 2.01 3.62 14.84
C ARG A 215 0.49 3.64 14.82
N LEU A 216 -0.14 4.61 14.13
CA LEU A 216 -1.59 4.68 13.99
C LEU A 216 -2.13 3.59 13.06
N PHE A 217 -1.41 3.33 11.98
CA PHE A 217 -1.73 2.31 10.99
C PHE A 217 -0.70 1.19 11.12
N ILE A 218 -0.76 0.46 12.24
CA ILE A 218 0.11 -0.70 12.42
C ILE A 218 -0.21 -1.68 11.29
N PRO A 219 0.74 -2.01 10.39
CA PRO A 219 0.53 -3.04 9.37
C PRO A 219 0.49 -4.45 9.98
N SER A 220 0.21 -4.56 11.28
CA SER A 220 -0.19 -5.80 11.93
C SER A 220 -1.60 -6.09 11.48
N PHE A 221 -1.69 -6.95 10.46
CA PHE A 221 -2.83 -7.80 10.12
C PHE A 221 -3.90 -7.74 11.21
N THR A 222 -4.96 -6.97 10.96
CA THR A 222 -6.06 -6.85 11.91
C THR A 222 -6.62 -8.26 12.14
N LEU A 223 -6.36 -8.82 13.32
CA LEU A 223 -7.12 -9.95 13.83
C LEU A 223 -8.57 -9.47 13.91
N ARG A 224 -9.39 -9.85 12.94
CA ARG A 224 -10.84 -9.72 13.08
C ARG A 224 -11.27 -10.74 14.13
N TYR A 225 -11.60 -10.28 15.32
CA TYR A 225 -12.51 -11.02 16.19
C TYR A 225 -13.91 -10.72 15.68
N GLY A 226 -14.53 -11.71 15.03
CA GLY A 226 -15.92 -11.68 14.60
C GLY A 226 -16.47 -13.09 14.67
#